data_AF-A0A970UGQ8-F1
#
_entry.id   AF-A0A970UGQ8-F1
#
_cell.length_a   1.000
_cell.length_b   1.000
_cell.length_c   1.000
_cell.angle_alpha   90.00
_cell.angle_beta   90.00
_cell.angle_gamma   90.00
#
_symmetry.space_group_name_H-M   'P 1'
#
loop_
_entity.id
_entity.type
_entity.pdbx_description
1 polymer ?
#
loop_
_entity_poly.entity_id
_entity_poly.type
_entity_poly.pdbx_seq_one_letter_code
_entity_poly.pdbx_strand_id
1 'polypeptide(L)'
;VIPLFEPPAGTEAGFARYVRTMTADDRAFAAMILGMAVKGVLSIHESTLAGEMAKKGENMPSAAGAAMKFLSKLAGKSYRLRLDREKLEKTGLTVDERMLADTLFGTTREEVHLSSADRPVIQSAFHLLGRSFRERGRPLLRTNLGKWLGGVALFELYAVVMVILMAVSGQARFEPILAIISGPFLLLPLALPLPSGKGTLVTKFFVRFFFPAIFLFVAAGACLAGASSGLDVDLLSVPGPLLCVAVLLAFKPLMKVRTEEGARLSESIEGLRMFITAAEKNRLEMMNPPEETPRLFEKLLPYAFALDAADTWANRFQNVLAEAHYTPSWYRGDLNSFATSAGMAAFASGFSGAVSSGTRSSGSGGSGSSGGGGGGGGGRGW
;
A
#
# COMPACT_ATOMS: atom_id res chain seq x y z
N VAL A 1 -13.92 0.72 19.28
CA VAL A 1 -14.39 0.15 18.00
C VAL A 1 -15.60 -0.71 18.27
N ILE A 2 -16.70 -0.45 17.56
CA ILE A 2 -17.97 -1.18 17.65
C ILE A 2 -18.21 -1.82 16.26
N PRO A 3 -18.79 -3.03 16.15
CA PRO A 3 -19.14 -3.63 14.86
C PRO A 3 -20.07 -2.71 14.06
N LEU A 4 -19.78 -2.52 12.77
CA LEU A 4 -20.60 -1.73 11.85
C LEU A 4 -21.01 -2.59 10.66
N PHE A 5 -22.29 -2.52 10.28
CA PHE A 5 -22.86 -3.32 9.19
C PHE A 5 -22.66 -2.69 7.81
N GLU A 6 -22.47 -1.37 7.79
CA GLU A 6 -22.36 -0.61 6.55
C GLU A 6 -20.97 0.02 6.41
N PRO A 7 -20.46 0.09 5.18
CA PRO A 7 -19.22 0.81 4.91
C PRO A 7 -19.40 2.30 5.20
N PRO A 8 -18.34 2.99 5.63
CA PRO A 8 -18.40 4.44 5.85
C PRO A 8 -18.81 5.18 4.57
N ALA A 9 -19.67 6.19 4.70
CA ALA A 9 -20.18 6.94 3.56
C ALA A 9 -19.03 7.54 2.73
N GLY A 10 -19.13 7.42 1.39
CA GLY A 10 -18.13 7.96 0.46
C GLY A 10 -16.76 7.28 0.51
N THR A 11 -16.65 6.12 1.16
CA THR A 11 -15.39 5.36 1.26
C THR A 11 -15.48 4.11 0.42
N GLU A 12 -14.74 4.07 -0.68
CA GLU A 12 -14.63 2.89 -1.53
C GLU A 12 -13.78 1.81 -0.85
N ALA A 13 -13.97 0.54 -1.22
CA ALA A 13 -13.24 -0.57 -0.62
C ALA A 13 -11.71 -0.42 -0.73
N GLY A 14 -11.21 0.01 -1.91
CA GLY A 14 -9.78 0.28 -2.08
C GLY A 14 -9.28 1.42 -1.19
N PHE A 15 -10.07 2.48 -1.04
CA PHE A 15 -9.71 3.60 -0.15
C PHE A 15 -9.79 3.20 1.33
N ALA A 16 -10.74 2.34 1.73
CA ALA A 16 -10.81 1.78 3.07
C ALA A 16 -9.53 1.00 3.43
N ARG A 17 -9.01 0.21 2.48
CA ARG A 17 -7.71 -0.44 2.66
C ARG A 17 -6.59 0.58 2.81
N TYR A 18 -6.55 1.59 1.95
CA TYR A 18 -5.55 2.67 2.03
C TYR A 18 -5.58 3.38 3.39
N VAL A 19 -6.76 3.68 3.94
CA VAL A 19 -6.89 4.30 5.26
C VAL A 19 -6.39 3.36 6.37
N ARG A 20 -6.56 2.04 6.23
CA ARG A 20 -6.09 1.05 7.20
C ARG A 20 -4.58 0.80 7.13
N THR A 21 -4.02 0.64 5.92
CA THR A 21 -2.62 0.24 5.70
C THR A 21 -1.68 1.42 5.43
N MET A 22 -2.23 2.60 5.12
CA MET A 22 -1.50 3.79 4.64
C MET A 22 -0.68 3.55 3.36
N THR A 23 -1.05 2.51 2.60
CA THR A 23 -0.38 2.09 1.37
C THR A 23 -1.40 1.91 0.25
N ALA A 24 -1.06 2.40 -0.94
CA ALA A 24 -1.80 2.08 -2.16
C ALA A 24 -1.13 0.85 -2.78
N ASP A 25 -1.66 -0.33 -2.45
CA ASP A 25 -1.14 -1.62 -2.89
C ASP A 25 -2.04 -2.28 -3.94
N ASP A 26 -1.58 -3.40 -4.50
CA ASP A 26 -2.30 -4.13 -5.56
C ASP A 26 -3.67 -4.63 -5.09
N ARG A 27 -3.81 -4.94 -3.80
CA ARG A 27 -5.09 -5.30 -3.18
C ARG A 27 -6.05 -4.12 -3.11
N ALA A 28 -5.58 -2.91 -2.80
CA ALA A 28 -6.41 -1.71 -2.82
C ALA A 28 -6.92 -1.42 -4.24
N PHE A 29 -6.05 -1.58 -5.24
CA PHE A 29 -6.45 -1.45 -6.65
C PHE A 29 -7.46 -2.51 -7.07
N ALA A 30 -7.19 -3.79 -6.80
CA ALA A 30 -8.11 -4.89 -7.10
C ALA A 30 -9.46 -4.74 -6.39
N ALA A 31 -9.48 -4.17 -5.18
CA ALA A 31 -10.72 -3.89 -4.44
C ALA A 31 -11.56 -2.78 -5.11
N MET A 32 -10.92 -1.77 -5.73
CA MET A 32 -11.64 -0.79 -6.55
C MET A 32 -12.27 -1.44 -7.79
N ILE A 33 -11.51 -2.31 -8.48
CA ILE A 33 -12.02 -3.05 -9.64
C ILE A 33 -13.20 -3.92 -9.24
N LEU A 34 -13.08 -4.65 -8.14
CA LEU A 34 -14.15 -5.49 -7.61
C LEU A 34 -15.38 -4.69 -7.19
N GLY A 35 -15.20 -3.50 -6.60
CA GLY A 35 -16.29 -2.57 -6.28
C GLY A 35 -17.05 -2.12 -7.51
N MET A 36 -16.35 -1.74 -8.58
CA MET A 36 -16.98 -1.38 -9.86
C MET A 36 -17.65 -2.58 -10.54
N ALA A 37 -17.09 -3.78 -10.41
CA ALA A 37 -17.68 -5.00 -10.94
C ALA A 37 -19.00 -5.33 -10.24
N VAL A 38 -19.02 -5.30 -8.89
CA VAL A 38 -20.24 -5.49 -8.08
C VAL A 38 -21.31 -4.45 -8.42
N LYS A 39 -20.92 -3.20 -8.71
CA LYS A 39 -21.85 -2.15 -9.18
C LYS A 39 -22.41 -2.41 -10.59
N GLY A 40 -21.96 -3.47 -11.28
CA GLY A 40 -22.43 -3.90 -12.59
C GLY A 40 -21.78 -3.20 -13.77
N VAL A 41 -20.84 -2.28 -13.54
CA VAL A 41 -20.16 -1.52 -14.59
C VAL A 41 -19.05 -2.34 -15.26
N LEU A 42 -18.48 -3.29 -14.52
CA LEU A 42 -17.45 -4.20 -15.02
C LEU A 42 -17.87 -5.65 -14.86
N SER A 43 -17.39 -6.50 -15.76
CA SER A 43 -17.42 -7.95 -15.61
C SER A 43 -16.01 -8.51 -15.65
N ILE A 44 -15.70 -9.39 -14.71
CA ILE A 44 -14.40 -10.05 -14.57
C ILE A 44 -14.55 -11.46 -15.15
N HIS A 45 -13.76 -11.79 -16.15
CA HIS A 45 -13.76 -13.10 -16.80
C HIS A 45 -12.47 -13.81 -16.43
N GLU A 46 -12.58 -14.92 -15.72
CA GLU A 46 -11.48 -15.81 -15.44
C GLU A 46 -11.23 -16.68 -16.67
N SER A 47 -10.00 -16.66 -17.18
CA SER A 47 -9.55 -17.65 -18.15
C SER A 47 -8.43 -18.50 -17.55
N THR A 48 -8.58 -19.81 -17.71
CA THR A 48 -7.49 -20.77 -17.49
C THR A 48 -6.90 -21.11 -18.84
N LEU A 49 -5.58 -21.31 -18.90
CA LEU A 49 -4.89 -21.76 -20.12
C LEU A 49 -5.53 -23.02 -20.73
N ALA A 50 -6.08 -23.91 -19.91
CA ALA A 50 -6.86 -25.06 -20.36
C ALA A 50 -8.23 -24.69 -20.95
N GLY A 51 -8.95 -23.69 -20.43
CA GLY A 51 -10.24 -23.25 -20.98
C GLY A 51 -10.11 -22.58 -22.35
N GLU A 52 -9.04 -21.81 -22.57
CA GLU A 52 -8.72 -21.23 -23.88
C GLU A 52 -8.20 -22.29 -24.87
N MET A 53 -7.38 -23.24 -24.41
CA MET A 53 -6.88 -24.34 -25.24
C MET A 53 -7.94 -25.43 -25.52
N ALA A 54 -8.89 -25.67 -24.62
CA ALA A 54 -10.02 -26.58 -24.84
C ALA A 54 -11.00 -26.01 -25.89
N LYS A 55 -11.29 -24.70 -25.84
CA LYS A 55 -12.06 -24.02 -26.90
C LYS A 55 -11.37 -24.05 -28.27
N LYS A 56 -10.04 -24.09 -28.29
CA LYS A 56 -9.23 -24.12 -29.52
C LYS A 56 -8.87 -25.54 -29.98
N GLY A 57 -9.10 -26.54 -29.13
CA GLY A 57 -8.55 -27.89 -29.23
C GLY A 57 -9.60 -28.99 -29.13
N GLU A 58 -10.81 -28.76 -29.64
CA GLU A 58 -11.93 -29.73 -29.68
C GLU A 58 -11.59 -31.08 -30.36
N ASN A 59 -10.37 -31.26 -30.91
CA ASN A 59 -9.92 -32.47 -31.63
C ASN A 59 -8.57 -33.06 -31.13
N MET A 60 -8.28 -33.14 -29.82
CA MET A 60 -7.06 -33.81 -29.31
C MET A 60 -7.30 -35.01 -28.36
N PRO A 61 -6.42 -36.04 -28.37
CA PRO A 61 -6.60 -37.30 -27.62
C PRO A 61 -6.48 -37.16 -26.09
N SER A 62 -7.16 -38.06 -25.35
CA SER A 62 -7.46 -37.93 -23.91
C SER A 62 -6.24 -37.86 -22.97
N ALA A 63 -5.11 -38.48 -23.32
CA ALA A 63 -3.88 -38.45 -22.52
C ALA A 63 -3.21 -37.06 -22.53
N ALA A 64 -3.26 -36.36 -23.67
CA ALA A 64 -2.78 -34.98 -23.79
C ALA A 64 -3.69 -34.01 -23.02
N GLY A 65 -5.00 -34.29 -22.98
CA GLY A 65 -5.97 -33.56 -22.16
C GLY A 65 -5.70 -33.68 -20.66
N ALA A 66 -5.33 -34.87 -20.16
CA ALA A 66 -4.99 -35.07 -18.75
C ALA A 66 -3.69 -34.38 -18.33
N ALA A 67 -2.64 -34.47 -19.16
CA ALA A 67 -1.38 -33.78 -18.92
C ALA A 67 -1.54 -32.24 -18.96
N MET A 68 -2.32 -31.71 -19.90
CA MET A 68 -2.66 -30.28 -19.93
C MET A 68 -3.53 -29.84 -18.76
N LYS A 69 -4.42 -30.69 -18.24
CA LYS A 69 -5.22 -30.40 -17.03
C LYS A 69 -4.37 -30.37 -15.75
N PHE A 70 -3.26 -31.12 -15.73
CA PHE A 70 -2.27 -31.02 -14.66
C PHE A 70 -1.42 -29.75 -14.80
N LEU A 71 -0.94 -29.46 -16.02
CA LEU A 71 -0.18 -28.24 -16.32
C LEU A 71 -1.02 -26.96 -16.14
N SER A 72 -2.34 -27.01 -16.30
CA SER A 72 -3.24 -25.88 -16.06
C SER A 72 -3.52 -25.60 -14.59
N LYS A 73 -3.35 -26.60 -13.71
CA LYS A 73 -3.28 -26.38 -12.26
C LYS A 73 -1.96 -25.74 -11.84
N LEU A 74 -0.92 -25.88 -12.66
CA LEU A 74 0.39 -25.23 -12.50
C LEU A 74 0.45 -23.85 -13.19
N ALA A 75 -0.33 -23.63 -14.24
CA ALA A 75 -0.41 -22.37 -14.95
C ALA A 75 -1.31 -21.38 -14.21
N GLY A 76 -0.81 -20.15 -14.00
CA GLY A 76 -1.56 -19.10 -13.29
C GLY A 76 -2.89 -18.76 -13.97
N LYS A 77 -3.88 -18.38 -13.16
CA LYS A 77 -5.16 -17.81 -13.63
C LYS A 77 -4.91 -16.49 -14.36
N SER A 78 -5.53 -16.30 -15.52
CA SER A 78 -5.56 -15.02 -16.23
C SER A 78 -6.94 -14.39 -16.08
N TYR A 79 -7.00 -13.07 -16.11
CA TYR A 79 -8.23 -12.33 -15.93
C TYR A 79 -8.42 -11.32 -17.06
N ARG A 80 -9.66 -11.18 -17.53
CA ARG A 80 -10.06 -10.15 -18.48
C ARG A 80 -11.15 -9.30 -17.85
N LEU A 81 -11.00 -7.98 -17.94
CA LEU A 81 -11.99 -7.01 -17.49
C LEU A 81 -12.77 -6.53 -18.70
N ARG A 82 -14.09 -6.55 -18.64
CA ARG A 82 -14.97 -6.03 -19.69
C ARG A 82 -15.89 -4.95 -19.14
N LEU A 83 -15.91 -3.80 -19.81
CA LEU A 83 -16.70 -2.62 -19.44
C LEU A 83 -18.08 -2.63 -20.11
N ASP A 84 -19.09 -2.28 -19.33
CA ASP A 84 -20.45 -2.01 -19.79
C ASP A 84 -20.67 -0.48 -19.82
N ARG A 85 -20.54 0.12 -21.01
CA ARG A 85 -20.59 1.59 -21.18
C ARG A 85 -21.98 2.17 -20.88
N GLU A 86 -23.04 1.44 -21.17
CA GLU A 86 -24.39 1.89 -20.90
C GLU A 86 -24.64 2.00 -19.38
N LYS A 87 -24.16 1.01 -18.62
CA LYS A 87 -24.23 1.05 -17.15
C LYS A 87 -23.27 2.04 -16.54
N LEU A 88 -22.11 2.30 -17.16
CA LEU A 88 -21.15 3.30 -16.68
C LEU A 88 -21.79 4.68 -16.52
N GLU A 89 -22.63 5.11 -17.48
CA GLU A 89 -23.29 6.42 -17.44
C GLU A 89 -24.46 6.48 -16.45
N LYS A 90 -25.19 5.35 -16.30
CA LYS A 90 -26.37 5.26 -15.43
C LYS A 90 -26.02 5.04 -13.96
N THR A 91 -24.85 4.49 -13.67
CA THR A 91 -24.45 4.09 -12.31
C THR A 91 -23.79 5.24 -11.56
N GLY A 92 -24.19 5.44 -10.30
CA GLY A 92 -23.56 6.40 -9.39
C GLY A 92 -22.14 5.98 -8.96
N LEU A 93 -21.16 6.15 -9.84
CA LEU A 93 -19.75 5.92 -9.55
C LEU A 93 -19.12 7.11 -8.84
N THR A 94 -18.18 6.81 -7.94
CA THR A 94 -17.35 7.84 -7.28
C THR A 94 -16.34 8.45 -8.25
N VAL A 95 -15.72 9.56 -7.84
CA VAL A 95 -14.70 10.26 -8.65
C VAL A 95 -13.54 9.32 -9.00
N ASP A 96 -13.07 8.53 -8.02
CA ASP A 96 -11.94 7.61 -8.22
C ASP A 96 -12.31 6.43 -9.10
N GLU A 97 -13.55 5.90 -9.00
CA GLU A 97 -14.04 4.84 -9.88
C GLU A 97 -14.18 5.31 -11.33
N ARG A 98 -14.72 6.52 -11.55
CA ARG A 98 -14.81 7.11 -12.90
C ARG A 98 -13.43 7.36 -13.49
N MET A 99 -12.51 7.93 -12.70
CA MET A 99 -11.13 8.15 -13.13
C MET A 99 -10.45 6.82 -13.51
N LEU A 100 -10.69 5.78 -12.72
CA LEU A 100 -10.15 4.45 -12.96
C LEU A 100 -10.72 3.81 -14.24
N ALA A 101 -12.04 3.91 -14.45
CA ALA A 101 -12.70 3.42 -15.66
C ALA A 101 -12.19 4.15 -16.92
N ASP A 102 -12.09 5.47 -16.87
CA ASP A 102 -11.59 6.30 -17.99
C ASP A 102 -10.13 5.98 -18.31
N THR A 103 -9.28 5.83 -17.28
CA THR A 103 -7.86 5.51 -17.50
C THR A 103 -7.67 4.11 -18.10
N LEU A 104 -8.45 3.12 -17.66
CA LEU A 104 -8.31 1.73 -18.10
C LEU A 104 -8.85 1.49 -19.52
N PHE A 105 -10.04 2.04 -19.81
CA PHE A 105 -10.78 1.73 -21.03
C PHE A 105 -10.77 2.87 -22.05
N GLY A 106 -10.53 4.10 -21.62
CA GLY A 106 -10.64 5.30 -22.46
C GLY A 106 -11.98 5.35 -23.21
N THR A 107 -11.94 5.98 -24.38
CA THR A 107 -13.14 6.17 -25.22
C THR A 107 -13.52 4.95 -26.06
N THR A 108 -12.56 4.08 -26.42
CA THR A 108 -12.78 3.03 -27.43
C THR A 108 -12.61 1.60 -26.93
N ARG A 109 -11.89 1.34 -25.83
CA ARG A 109 -11.63 -0.05 -25.40
C ARG A 109 -12.80 -0.57 -24.58
N GLU A 110 -13.21 -1.80 -24.85
CA GLU A 110 -14.25 -2.49 -24.07
C GLU A 110 -13.69 -3.56 -23.17
N GLU A 111 -12.51 -4.11 -23.51
CA GLU A 111 -11.87 -5.20 -22.79
C GLU A 111 -10.41 -4.85 -22.47
N VAL A 112 -9.99 -5.19 -21.25
CA VAL A 112 -8.60 -5.06 -20.77
C VAL A 112 -8.16 -6.41 -20.27
N HIS A 113 -7.06 -6.92 -20.82
CA HIS A 113 -6.47 -8.18 -20.40
C HIS A 113 -5.43 -7.94 -19.33
N LEU A 114 -5.49 -8.70 -18.23
CA LEU A 114 -4.44 -8.77 -17.22
C LEU A 114 -3.26 -9.62 -17.72
N SER A 115 -2.79 -9.31 -18.93
CA SER A 115 -1.69 -9.93 -19.67
C SER A 115 -0.68 -8.86 -20.11
N SER A 116 0.45 -9.27 -20.69
CA SER A 116 1.58 -8.41 -21.05
C SER A 116 1.23 -7.22 -21.94
N ALA A 117 0.17 -7.30 -22.76
CA ALA A 117 -0.20 -6.27 -23.73
C ALA A 117 -0.73 -4.97 -23.10
N ASP A 118 -1.57 -5.05 -22.07
CA ASP A 118 -2.25 -3.86 -21.49
C ASP A 118 -1.54 -3.30 -20.25
N ARG A 119 -0.35 -3.82 -19.92
CA ARG A 119 0.47 -3.38 -18.77
C ARG A 119 0.65 -1.87 -18.63
N PRO A 120 1.01 -1.08 -19.67
CA PRO A 120 1.27 0.35 -19.49
C PRO A 120 0.02 1.11 -19.02
N VAL A 121 -1.17 0.64 -19.42
CA VAL A 121 -2.45 1.26 -19.07
C VAL A 121 -2.87 0.89 -17.65
N ILE A 122 -2.61 -0.36 -17.24
CA ILE A 122 -2.80 -0.78 -15.84
C ILE A 122 -1.85 -0.02 -14.92
N GLN A 123 -0.60 0.20 -15.34
CA GLN A 123 0.39 0.98 -14.59
C GLN A 123 0.01 2.45 -14.44
N SER A 124 -0.50 3.09 -15.49
CA SER A 124 -0.96 4.48 -15.41
C SER A 124 -2.17 4.60 -14.47
N ALA A 125 -3.15 3.71 -14.61
CA ALA A 125 -4.30 3.64 -13.72
C ALA A 125 -3.91 3.43 -12.25
N PHE A 126 -2.97 2.53 -11.97
CA PHE A 126 -2.47 2.28 -10.62
C PHE A 126 -1.78 3.53 -10.03
N HIS A 127 -0.91 4.19 -10.79
CA HIS A 127 -0.23 5.39 -10.33
C HIS A 127 -1.18 6.56 -10.07
N LEU A 128 -2.16 6.78 -10.95
CA LEU A 128 -3.16 7.83 -10.78
C LEU A 128 -4.04 7.55 -9.56
N LEU A 129 -4.49 6.32 -9.38
CA LEU A 129 -5.30 5.95 -8.21
C LEU A 129 -4.50 6.13 -6.91
N GLY A 130 -3.26 5.65 -6.88
CA GLY A 130 -2.38 5.82 -5.72
C GLY A 130 -2.06 7.29 -5.42
N ARG A 131 -2.04 8.15 -6.44
CA ARG A 131 -1.93 9.60 -6.26
C ARG A 131 -3.20 10.19 -5.67
N SER A 132 -4.37 9.84 -6.21
CA SER A 132 -5.67 10.29 -5.67
C SER A 132 -5.83 9.89 -4.19
N PHE A 133 -5.52 8.64 -3.85
CA PHE A 133 -5.59 8.17 -2.45
C PHE A 133 -4.66 8.94 -1.52
N ARG A 134 -3.43 9.25 -1.96
CA ARG A 134 -2.50 10.08 -1.17
C ARG A 134 -2.99 11.51 -0.99
N GLU A 135 -3.63 12.09 -2.01
CA GLU A 135 -4.18 13.44 -1.95
C GLU A 135 -5.41 13.48 -1.03
N ARG A 136 -6.38 12.56 -1.20
CA ARG A 136 -7.56 12.38 -0.34
C ARG A 136 -7.21 12.02 1.10
N GLY A 137 -6.17 11.21 1.31
CA GLY A 137 -5.75 10.75 2.63
C GLY A 137 -4.84 11.72 3.40
N ARG A 138 -4.30 12.75 2.73
CA ARG A 138 -3.44 13.76 3.37
C ARG A 138 -4.09 14.46 4.58
N PRO A 139 -5.36 14.91 4.55
CA PRO A 139 -6.01 15.49 5.73
C PRO A 139 -6.25 14.47 6.87
N LEU A 140 -6.27 13.16 6.57
CA LEU A 140 -6.45 12.09 7.55
C LEU A 140 -5.15 11.78 8.32
N LEU A 141 -4.03 12.40 7.95
CA LEU A 141 -2.70 12.12 8.45
C LEU A 141 -2.04 13.38 9.02
N ARG A 142 -1.50 13.25 10.24
CA ARG A 142 -0.64 14.25 10.87
C ARG A 142 0.75 13.68 11.08
N THR A 143 1.74 14.35 10.53
CA THR A 143 3.14 14.06 10.86
C THR A 143 3.39 14.53 12.29
N ASN A 144 3.79 13.63 13.19
CA ASN A 144 4.11 14.01 14.56
C ASN A 144 5.51 14.64 14.64
N LEU A 145 5.64 15.82 14.01
CA LEU A 145 6.91 16.54 13.89
C LEU A 145 7.48 16.90 15.26
N GLY A 146 6.63 17.20 16.25
CA GLY A 146 7.07 17.50 17.62
C GLY A 146 7.82 16.35 18.28
N LYS A 147 7.27 15.13 18.24
CA LYS A 147 7.97 13.95 18.79
C LYS A 147 9.25 13.62 18.03
N TRP A 148 9.24 13.80 16.70
CA TRP A 148 10.43 13.61 15.88
C TRP A 148 11.53 14.64 16.22
N LEU A 149 11.15 15.92 16.39
CA LEU A 149 12.04 16.99 16.86
C LEU A 149 12.58 16.70 18.27
N GLY A 150 11.80 16.04 19.13
CA GLY A 150 12.29 15.54 20.42
C GLY A 150 13.43 14.53 20.27
N GLY A 151 13.36 13.62 19.29
CA GLY A 151 14.47 12.72 18.96
C GLY A 151 15.71 13.44 18.44
N VAL A 152 15.53 14.48 17.62
CA VAL A 152 16.63 15.34 17.16
C VAL A 152 17.25 16.11 18.32
N ALA A 153 16.43 16.69 19.21
CA ALA A 153 16.91 17.41 20.39
C ALA A 153 17.68 16.49 21.35
N LEU A 154 17.27 15.23 21.51
CA LEU A 154 17.99 14.25 22.30
C LEU A 154 19.35 13.90 21.68
N PHE A 155 19.41 13.76 20.35
CA PHE A 155 20.66 13.53 19.61
C PHE A 155 21.63 14.72 19.76
N GLU A 156 21.14 15.95 19.61
CA GLU A 156 21.94 17.17 19.83
C GLU A 156 22.41 17.30 21.28
N LEU A 157 21.54 17.01 22.25
CA LEU A 157 21.90 17.02 23.67
C LEU A 157 23.01 16.02 23.97
N TYR A 158 22.92 14.80 23.43
CA TYR A 158 23.98 13.80 23.55
C TYR A 158 25.31 14.32 22.97
N ALA A 159 25.26 14.93 21.78
CA ALA A 159 26.46 15.46 21.12
C ALA A 159 27.11 16.60 21.93
N VAL A 160 26.30 17.51 22.50
CA VAL A 160 26.77 18.57 23.41
C VAL A 160 27.41 18.01 24.67
N VAL A 161 26.78 17.01 25.32
CA VAL A 161 27.35 16.36 26.51
C VAL A 161 28.69 15.70 26.18
N MET A 162 28.81 15.05 25.03
CA MET A 162 30.07 14.44 24.60
C MET A 162 31.17 15.47 24.31
N VAL A 163 30.83 16.64 23.77
CA VAL A 163 31.80 17.74 23.62
C VAL A 163 32.25 18.28 24.97
N ILE A 164 31.35 18.41 25.95
CA ILE A 164 31.72 18.83 27.31
C ILE A 164 32.66 17.81 27.94
N LEU A 165 32.35 16.51 27.84
CA LEU A 165 33.21 15.44 28.35
C LEU A 165 34.58 15.44 27.66
N MET A 166 34.62 15.68 26.34
CA MET A 166 35.86 15.85 25.57
C MET A 166 36.70 17.02 26.10
N ALA A 167 36.07 18.16 26.41
CA ALA A 167 36.75 19.32 26.97
C ALA A 167 37.28 19.07 28.39
N VAL A 168 36.56 18.30 29.20
CA VAL A 168 36.96 17.96 30.59
C VAL A 168 38.05 16.90 30.62
N SER A 169 38.01 15.89 29.74
CA SER A 169 39.01 14.81 29.71
C SER A 169 40.32 15.22 29.05
N GLY A 170 40.32 16.31 28.28
CA GLY A 170 41.48 16.75 27.50
C GLY A 170 41.81 15.85 26.31
N GLN A 171 40.98 14.83 26.02
CA GLN A 171 41.15 13.94 24.88
C GLN A 171 40.37 14.47 23.69
N ALA A 172 41.06 14.98 22.67
CA ALA A 172 40.42 15.46 21.45
C ALA A 172 39.79 14.29 20.67
N ARG A 173 38.47 14.35 20.44
CA ARG A 173 37.71 13.35 19.67
C ARG A 173 36.93 14.03 18.55
N PHE A 174 36.98 13.46 17.34
CA PHE A 174 36.29 14.02 16.17
C PHE A 174 34.77 13.76 16.16
N GLU A 175 34.37 12.59 16.67
CA GLU A 175 32.98 12.11 16.70
C GLU A 175 31.95 13.14 17.25
N PRO A 176 32.12 13.73 18.45
CA PRO A 176 31.10 14.60 19.02
C PRO A 176 30.98 15.95 18.29
N ILE A 177 32.07 16.45 17.71
CA ILE A 177 32.06 17.67 16.88
C ILE A 177 31.24 17.41 15.61
N LEU A 178 31.48 16.28 14.95
CA LEU A 178 30.72 15.89 13.75
C LEU A 178 29.24 15.69 14.07
N ALA A 179 28.91 15.09 15.23
CA ALA A 179 27.54 14.86 15.66
C ALA A 179 26.75 16.17 15.83
N ILE A 180 27.30 17.19 16.52
CA ILE A 180 26.64 18.50 16.72
C ILE A 180 26.36 19.19 15.37
N ILE A 181 27.30 19.13 14.43
CA ILE A 181 27.13 19.81 13.14
C ILE A 181 26.17 19.01 12.23
N SER A 182 26.09 17.69 12.40
CA SER A 182 25.26 16.84 11.56
C SER A 182 23.75 17.10 11.69
N GLY A 183 23.21 17.51 12.84
CA GLY A 183 21.77 17.76 12.93
C GLY A 183 21.29 19.00 12.17
N PRO A 184 21.90 20.19 12.33
CA PRO A 184 21.55 21.37 11.56
C PRO A 184 21.77 21.23 10.05
N PHE A 185 22.80 20.48 9.63
CA PHE A 185 23.19 20.40 8.22
C PHE A 185 22.66 19.16 7.48
N LEU A 186 22.34 18.07 8.19
CA LEU A 186 21.72 16.88 7.61
C LEU A 186 20.28 16.69 8.07
N LEU A 187 19.99 16.66 9.38
CA LEU A 187 18.65 16.31 9.86
C LEU A 187 17.60 17.37 9.51
N LEU A 188 17.83 18.62 9.90
CA LEU A 188 16.87 19.72 9.69
C LEU A 188 16.54 19.95 8.20
N PRO A 189 17.52 20.03 7.27
CA PRO A 189 17.25 20.29 5.86
C PRO A 189 16.56 19.13 5.15
N LEU A 190 16.85 17.88 5.57
CA LEU A 190 16.24 16.70 4.98
C LEU A 190 14.83 16.42 5.52
N ALA A 191 14.54 16.87 6.74
CA ALA A 191 13.32 16.53 7.45
C ALA A 191 12.27 17.64 7.51
N LEU A 192 12.62 18.92 7.44
CA LEU A 192 11.60 19.96 7.53
C LEU A 192 10.73 20.00 6.25
N PRO A 193 9.40 20.15 6.40
CA PRO A 193 8.53 20.36 5.26
C PRO A 193 8.81 21.73 4.64
N LEU A 194 9.21 21.75 3.38
CA LEU A 194 9.44 23.00 2.65
C LEU A 194 8.14 23.48 1.97
N PRO A 195 7.92 24.81 1.91
CA PRO A 195 6.80 25.36 1.16
C PRO A 195 6.83 24.89 -0.29
N SER A 196 5.66 24.65 -0.86
CA SER A 196 5.51 24.20 -2.24
C SER A 196 4.72 25.26 -3.01
N GLY A 197 5.44 26.06 -3.80
CA GLY A 197 4.88 27.08 -4.68
C GLY A 197 5.73 27.26 -5.95
N LYS A 198 5.23 28.02 -6.91
CA LYS A 198 6.03 28.44 -8.08
C LYS A 198 7.19 29.32 -7.56
N GLY A 199 8.44 28.97 -7.87
CA GLY A 199 9.64 29.68 -7.43
C GLY A 199 10.41 29.05 -6.26
N THR A 200 9.88 28.01 -5.58
CA THR A 200 10.59 27.36 -4.45
C THR A 200 11.64 26.33 -4.88
N LEU A 201 11.90 26.18 -6.19
CA LEU A 201 12.81 25.17 -6.73
C LEU A 201 14.26 25.41 -6.29
N VAL A 202 14.71 26.68 -6.33
CA VAL A 202 16.04 27.09 -5.88
C VAL A 202 16.20 26.82 -4.38
N THR A 203 15.23 27.24 -3.56
CA THR A 203 15.25 26.96 -2.11
C THR A 203 15.30 25.46 -1.81
N LYS A 204 14.52 24.65 -2.51
CA LYS A 204 14.54 23.18 -2.36
C LYS A 204 15.90 22.60 -2.74
N PHE A 205 16.53 23.08 -3.82
CA PHE A 205 17.87 22.67 -4.21
C PHE A 205 18.90 23.01 -3.13
N PHE A 206 18.93 24.25 -2.65
CA PHE A 206 19.89 24.68 -1.65
C PHE A 206 19.74 23.92 -0.32
N VAL A 207 18.51 23.82 0.18
CA VAL A 207 18.23 23.13 1.45
C VAL A 207 18.45 21.62 1.33
N ARG A 208 17.97 20.98 0.25
CA ARG A 208 17.94 19.52 0.17
C ARG A 208 19.23 18.88 -0.37
N PHE A 209 20.02 19.64 -1.13
CA PHE A 209 21.22 19.13 -1.80
C PHE A 209 22.47 19.93 -1.45
N PHE A 210 22.45 21.25 -1.59
CA PHE A 210 23.67 22.06 -1.46
C PHE A 210 24.26 22.03 -0.03
N PHE A 211 23.46 22.36 1.00
CA PHE A 211 23.96 22.36 2.39
C PHE A 211 24.40 20.97 2.88
N PRO A 212 23.63 19.88 2.66
CA PRO A 212 24.10 18.54 2.98
C PRO A 212 25.38 18.14 2.22
N ALA A 213 25.49 18.49 0.93
CA ALA A 213 26.66 18.16 0.13
C ALA A 213 27.92 18.90 0.60
N ILE A 214 27.79 20.20 0.93
CA ILE A 214 28.89 20.97 1.53
C ILE A 214 29.29 20.38 2.86
N PHE A 215 28.33 20.02 3.71
CA PHE A 215 28.65 19.39 4.99
C PHE A 215 29.42 18.08 4.80
N LEU A 216 28.97 17.20 3.90
CA LEU A 216 29.67 15.95 3.59
C LEU A 216 31.07 16.21 3.02
N PHE A 217 31.24 17.21 2.16
CA PHE A 217 32.54 17.60 1.61
C PHE A 217 33.49 18.10 2.70
N VAL A 218 33.02 19.00 3.58
CA VAL A 218 33.81 19.53 4.70
C VAL A 218 34.13 18.43 5.71
N ALA A 219 33.18 17.56 6.04
CA ALA A 219 33.38 16.43 6.94
C ALA A 219 34.41 15.43 6.39
N ALA A 220 34.35 15.12 5.08
CA ALA A 220 35.34 14.27 4.41
C ALA A 220 36.73 14.90 4.41
N GLY A 221 36.82 16.20 4.10
CA GLY A 221 38.08 16.95 4.16
C GLY A 221 38.68 16.99 5.57
N ALA A 222 37.85 17.25 6.58
CA ALA A 222 38.27 17.24 7.99
C ALA A 222 38.71 15.85 8.46
N CYS A 223 38.04 14.79 8.01
CA CYS A 223 38.44 13.41 8.30
C CYS A 223 39.80 13.07 7.67
N LEU A 224 40.04 13.46 6.42
CA LEU A 224 41.31 13.24 5.73
C LEU A 224 42.44 14.03 6.39
N ALA A 225 42.20 15.29 6.72
CA ALA A 225 43.16 16.12 7.45
C ALA A 225 43.47 15.52 8.84
N GLY A 226 42.44 15.10 9.59
CA GLY A 226 42.60 14.45 10.90
C GLY A 226 43.45 13.18 10.82
N ALA A 227 43.22 12.33 9.82
CA ALA A 227 44.02 11.13 9.58
C ALA A 227 45.50 11.44 9.30
N SER A 228 45.79 12.56 8.62
CA SER A 228 47.18 13.01 8.40
C SER A 228 47.81 13.73 9.61
N SER A 229 47.01 14.16 10.58
CA SER A 229 47.45 14.96 11.74
C SER A 229 47.84 14.10 12.95
N GLY A 230 47.65 12.78 12.88
CA GLY A 230 47.86 11.87 14.03
C GLY A 230 46.75 11.95 15.09
N LEU A 231 45.58 12.51 14.76
CA LEU A 231 44.40 12.37 15.61
C LEU A 231 43.87 10.94 15.52
N ASP A 232 43.52 10.33 16.66
CA ASP A 232 42.90 9.01 16.71
C ASP A 232 41.48 9.09 16.10
N VAL A 233 41.40 8.82 14.80
CA VAL A 233 40.12 8.69 14.08
C VAL A 233 39.67 7.25 14.23
N ASP A 234 38.96 6.95 15.31
CA ASP A 234 38.35 5.63 15.51
C ASP A 234 37.48 5.24 14.32
N LEU A 235 37.48 3.95 13.96
CA LEU A 235 36.70 3.39 12.84
C LEU A 235 35.20 3.76 12.90
N LEU A 236 34.67 4.02 14.10
CA LEU A 236 33.28 4.38 14.35
C LEU A 236 33.00 5.89 14.40
N SER A 237 34.03 6.73 14.47
CA SER A 237 33.90 8.18 14.73
C SER A 237 33.13 8.94 13.63
N VAL A 238 33.23 8.49 12.38
CA VAL A 238 32.53 9.05 11.22
C VAL A 238 31.22 8.33 10.91
N PRO A 239 31.16 6.98 10.81
CA PRO A 239 29.91 6.31 10.46
C PRO A 239 28.87 6.34 11.58
N GLY A 240 29.27 6.48 12.85
CA GLY A 240 28.34 6.51 14.00
C GLY A 240 27.30 7.63 13.90
N PRO A 241 27.71 8.92 13.85
CA PRO A 241 26.78 10.04 13.71
C PRO A 241 25.92 9.96 12.44
N LEU A 242 26.51 9.53 11.32
CA LEU A 242 25.78 9.37 10.05
C LEU A 242 24.70 8.27 10.14
N LEU A 243 24.99 7.19 10.86
CA LEU A 243 24.01 6.12 11.12
C LEU A 243 22.88 6.63 12.02
N CYS A 244 23.17 7.40 13.08
CA CYS A 244 22.13 8.04 13.89
C CYS A 244 21.24 8.97 13.05
N VAL A 245 21.84 9.78 12.18
CA VAL A 245 21.10 10.64 11.25
C VAL A 245 20.22 9.81 10.33
N ALA A 246 20.76 8.76 9.71
CA ALA A 246 20.01 7.87 8.83
C ALA A 246 18.83 7.19 9.54
N VAL A 247 19.05 6.74 10.78
CA VAL A 247 18.00 6.16 11.64
C VAL A 247 16.90 7.18 11.90
N LEU A 248 17.22 8.38 12.39
CA LEU A 248 16.22 9.43 12.66
C LEU A 248 15.42 9.81 11.41
N LEU A 249 16.05 9.84 10.24
CA LEU A 249 15.37 10.08 8.97
C LEU A 249 14.46 8.91 8.56
N ALA A 250 14.90 7.67 8.79
CA ALA A 250 14.10 6.48 8.55
C ALA A 250 12.89 6.39 9.49
N PHE A 251 13.00 6.86 10.74
CA PHE A 251 11.89 6.91 11.69
C PHE A 251 10.84 7.99 11.38
N LYS A 252 11.20 9.04 10.62
CA LYS A 252 10.28 10.12 10.25
C LYS A 252 8.98 9.63 9.57
N PRO A 253 9.00 8.77 8.52
CA PRO A 253 7.78 8.22 7.94
C PRO A 253 7.01 7.31 8.89
N LEU A 254 7.67 6.62 9.83
CA LEU A 254 7.03 5.78 10.85
C LEU A 254 6.22 6.60 11.86
N MET A 255 6.58 7.87 12.06
CA MET A 255 5.90 8.80 12.98
C MET A 255 4.68 9.52 12.37
N LYS A 256 4.16 9.02 11.23
CA LYS A 256 2.87 9.47 10.71
C LYS A 256 1.75 8.89 11.58
N VAL A 257 0.96 9.78 12.18
CA VAL A 257 -0.17 9.41 13.03
C VAL A 257 -1.47 9.82 12.32
N ARG A 258 -2.56 9.10 12.59
CA ARG A 258 -3.89 9.48 12.11
C ARG A 258 -4.35 10.77 12.81
N THR A 259 -5.01 11.66 12.08
CA THR A 259 -5.78 12.76 12.69
C THR A 259 -6.99 12.20 13.42
N GLU A 260 -7.72 13.04 14.16
CA GLU A 260 -8.96 12.59 14.81
C GLU A 260 -9.98 12.07 13.80
N GLU A 261 -10.17 12.77 12.67
CA GLU A 261 -11.01 12.33 11.56
C GLU A 261 -10.49 11.01 10.95
N GLY A 262 -9.17 10.90 10.73
CA GLY A 262 -8.55 9.68 10.24
C GLY A 262 -8.68 8.51 11.20
N ALA A 263 -8.65 8.76 12.50
CA ALA A 263 -8.84 7.76 13.55
C ALA A 263 -10.30 7.29 13.56
N ARG A 264 -11.28 8.19 13.56
CA ARG A 264 -12.71 7.84 13.47
C ARG A 264 -13.03 7.02 12.23
N LEU A 265 -12.50 7.42 11.06
CA LEU A 265 -12.68 6.65 9.83
C LEU A 265 -12.01 5.27 9.95
N SER A 266 -10.79 5.19 10.46
CA SER A 266 -10.12 3.91 10.70
C SER A 266 -10.87 3.01 11.69
N GLU A 267 -11.48 3.58 12.73
CA GLU A 267 -12.31 2.84 13.68
C GLU A 267 -13.59 2.32 13.02
N SER A 268 -14.24 3.11 12.17
CA SER A 268 -15.42 2.66 11.42
C SER A 268 -15.09 1.52 10.45
N ILE A 269 -13.94 1.60 9.77
CA ILE A 269 -13.43 0.54 8.89
C ILE A 269 -13.11 -0.72 9.70
N GLU A 270 -12.51 -0.57 10.87
CA GLU A 270 -12.23 -1.71 11.75
C GLU A 270 -13.52 -2.31 12.32
N GLY A 271 -14.54 -1.49 12.60
CA GLY A 271 -15.88 -1.94 12.97
C GLY A 271 -16.54 -2.79 11.88
N LEU A 272 -16.41 -2.38 10.61
CA LEU A 272 -16.87 -3.18 9.48
C LEU A 272 -16.08 -4.49 9.36
N ARG A 273 -14.75 -4.45 9.53
CA ARG A 273 -13.93 -5.66 9.55
C ARG A 273 -14.39 -6.62 10.66
N MET A 274 -14.62 -6.11 11.87
CA MET A 274 -15.13 -6.90 12.98
C MET A 274 -16.44 -7.58 12.59
N PHE A 275 -17.39 -6.87 11.99
CA PHE A 275 -18.64 -7.47 11.51
C PHE A 275 -18.41 -8.59 10.47
N ILE A 276 -17.55 -8.38 9.47
CA ILE A 276 -17.26 -9.36 8.42
C ILE A 276 -16.55 -10.59 8.99
N THR A 277 -15.60 -10.39 9.91
CA THR A 277 -14.81 -11.47 10.53
C THR A 277 -15.49 -12.16 11.69
N ALA A 278 -16.53 -11.55 12.27
CA ALA A 278 -17.23 -12.11 13.42
C ALA A 278 -17.95 -13.40 13.02
N ALA A 279 -17.35 -14.52 13.41
CA ALA A 279 -17.88 -15.85 13.24
C ALA A 279 -19.05 -16.17 14.19
N GLU A 280 -19.30 -15.32 15.19
CA GLU A 280 -20.42 -15.48 16.12
C GLU A 280 -21.74 -15.06 15.47
N LYS A 281 -22.27 -16.01 14.68
CA LYS A 281 -23.64 -16.04 14.17
C LYS A 281 -24.64 -15.54 15.24
N ASN A 282 -24.59 -16.12 16.44
CA ASN A 282 -25.53 -15.84 17.54
C ASN A 282 -25.45 -14.43 18.16
N ARG A 283 -24.29 -13.77 18.19
CA ARG A 283 -24.12 -12.52 18.97
C ARG A 283 -24.46 -11.26 18.15
N LEU A 284 -24.35 -11.34 16.83
CA LEU A 284 -24.82 -10.30 15.90
C LEU A 284 -26.29 -10.50 15.49
N GLU A 285 -26.80 -11.73 15.50
CA GLU A 285 -28.22 -12.07 15.29
C GLU A 285 -29.16 -11.42 16.32
N MET A 286 -28.68 -11.13 17.55
CA MET A 286 -29.49 -10.52 18.61
C MET A 286 -29.68 -8.99 18.48
N MET A 287 -28.87 -8.28 17.68
CA MET A 287 -28.89 -6.80 17.65
C MET A 287 -29.62 -6.20 16.45
N ASN A 288 -29.57 -6.82 15.28
CA ASN A 288 -30.44 -6.59 14.10
C ASN A 288 -29.85 -7.46 12.97
N PRO A 289 -30.38 -8.65 12.66
CA PRO A 289 -29.80 -9.48 11.61
C PRO A 289 -30.07 -8.82 10.24
N PRO A 290 -29.06 -8.36 9.48
CA PRO A 290 -29.28 -8.12 8.07
C PRO A 290 -29.60 -9.47 7.42
N GLU A 291 -30.69 -9.54 6.65
CA GLU A 291 -31.05 -10.78 5.95
C GLU A 291 -29.85 -11.26 5.13
N GLU A 292 -29.42 -12.50 5.36
CA GLU A 292 -28.31 -13.13 4.64
C GLU A 292 -28.77 -13.39 3.20
N THR A 293 -28.62 -12.36 2.36
CA THR A 293 -29.05 -12.37 0.97
C THR A 293 -27.83 -12.36 0.05
N PRO A 294 -27.94 -12.92 -1.17
CA PRO A 294 -26.88 -12.80 -2.17
C PRO A 294 -26.50 -11.34 -2.48
N ARG A 295 -27.46 -10.40 -2.36
CA ARG A 295 -27.22 -8.96 -2.52
C ARG A 295 -26.31 -8.39 -1.43
N LEU A 296 -26.45 -8.87 -0.19
CA LEU A 296 -25.56 -8.47 0.91
C LEU A 296 -24.14 -9.00 0.68
N PHE A 297 -24.02 -10.24 0.21
CA PHE A 297 -22.73 -10.81 -0.19
C PHE A 297 -22.04 -9.92 -1.23
N GLU A 298 -22.73 -9.58 -2.32
CA GLU A 298 -22.23 -8.67 -3.36
C GLU A 298 -21.78 -7.32 -2.78
N LYS A 299 -22.65 -6.65 -2.01
CA LYS A 299 -22.41 -5.31 -1.46
C LYS A 299 -21.12 -5.24 -0.63
N LEU A 300 -20.84 -6.27 0.17
CA LEU A 300 -19.72 -6.27 1.12
C LEU A 300 -18.48 -7.04 0.63
N LEU A 301 -18.58 -7.84 -0.44
CA LEU A 301 -17.45 -8.59 -0.98
C LEU A 301 -16.21 -7.73 -1.29
N PRO A 302 -16.32 -6.54 -1.94
CA PRO A 302 -15.16 -5.67 -2.17
C PRO A 302 -14.48 -5.24 -0.87
N TYR A 303 -15.26 -4.95 0.18
CA TYR A 303 -14.75 -4.55 1.49
C TYR A 303 -14.13 -5.73 2.24
N ALA A 304 -14.76 -6.90 2.20
CA ALA A 304 -14.21 -8.12 2.78
C ALA A 304 -12.85 -8.44 2.15
N PHE A 305 -12.72 -8.27 0.83
CA PHE A 305 -11.45 -8.41 0.12
C PHE A 305 -10.42 -7.35 0.54
N ALA A 306 -10.81 -6.08 0.55
CA ALA A 306 -9.94 -4.97 0.97
C ALA A 306 -9.39 -5.13 2.40
N LEU A 307 -10.20 -5.71 3.30
CA LEU A 307 -9.91 -5.88 4.73
C LEU A 307 -9.29 -7.24 5.09
N ASP A 308 -8.93 -8.04 4.08
CA ASP A 308 -8.34 -9.38 4.22
C ASP A 308 -9.23 -10.36 5.00
N ALA A 309 -10.56 -10.25 4.83
CA ALA A 309 -11.58 -11.03 5.53
C ALA A 309 -12.50 -11.81 4.58
N ALA A 310 -12.11 -11.93 3.32
CA ALA A 310 -12.99 -12.46 2.28
C ALA A 310 -13.21 -13.98 2.34
N ASP A 311 -12.26 -14.76 2.85
CA ASP A 311 -12.48 -16.18 3.16
C ASP A 311 -13.61 -16.37 4.16
N THR A 312 -13.53 -15.65 5.29
CA THR A 312 -14.54 -15.72 6.35
C THR A 312 -15.90 -15.30 5.81
N TRP A 313 -15.93 -14.26 4.97
CA TRP A 313 -17.14 -13.80 4.32
C TRP A 313 -17.73 -14.82 3.33
N ALA A 314 -16.91 -15.41 2.46
CA ALA A 314 -17.33 -16.41 1.49
C ALA A 314 -17.88 -17.67 2.16
N ASN A 315 -17.17 -18.17 3.19
CA ASN A 315 -17.59 -19.34 3.95
C ASN A 315 -18.94 -19.13 4.65
N ARG A 316 -19.20 -17.91 5.17
CA ARG A 316 -20.48 -17.57 5.79
C ARG A 316 -21.65 -17.68 4.81
N PHE A 317 -21.45 -17.22 3.58
CA PHE A 317 -22.50 -17.20 2.55
C PHE A 317 -22.56 -18.47 1.69
N GLN A 318 -21.67 -19.44 1.88
CA GLN A 318 -21.57 -20.61 1.01
C GLN A 318 -22.91 -21.36 0.86
N ASN A 319 -23.61 -21.62 1.97
CA ASN A 319 -24.90 -22.32 1.95
C ASN A 319 -26.01 -21.46 1.31
N VAL A 320 -26.06 -20.17 1.66
CA VAL A 320 -27.04 -19.22 1.12
C VAL A 320 -26.90 -19.07 -0.40
N LEU A 321 -25.67 -18.95 -0.90
CA LEU A 321 -25.41 -18.82 -2.33
C LEU A 321 -25.71 -20.13 -3.08
N ALA A 322 -25.44 -21.28 -2.45
CA ALA A 322 -25.76 -22.59 -3.01
C ALA A 322 -27.27 -22.82 -3.11
N GLU A 323 -28.02 -22.49 -2.05
CA GLU A 323 -29.47 -22.61 -2.00
C GLU A 323 -30.16 -21.64 -2.98
N ALA A 324 -29.64 -20.42 -3.09
CA ALA A 324 -30.16 -19.43 -4.04
C ALA A 324 -29.74 -19.67 -5.50
N HIS A 325 -28.96 -20.73 -5.80
CA HIS A 325 -28.33 -20.96 -7.11
C HIS A 325 -27.71 -19.69 -7.69
N TYR A 326 -27.02 -18.93 -6.84
CA TYR A 326 -26.59 -17.58 -7.18
C TYR A 326 -25.49 -17.60 -8.25
N THR A 327 -25.73 -16.87 -9.34
CA THR A 327 -24.74 -16.64 -10.42
C THR A 327 -24.49 -15.14 -10.59
N PRO A 328 -23.31 -14.63 -10.23
CA PRO A 328 -22.99 -13.20 -10.33
C PRO A 328 -22.94 -12.74 -11.79
N SER A 329 -23.57 -11.61 -12.12
CA SER A 329 -23.40 -10.99 -13.44
C SER A 329 -22.01 -10.38 -13.62
N TRP A 330 -21.35 -10.04 -12.50
CA TRP A 330 -20.07 -9.34 -12.45
C TRP A 330 -18.86 -10.27 -12.55
N TYR A 331 -19.05 -11.59 -12.44
CA TYR A 331 -17.97 -12.57 -12.51
C TYR A 331 -18.33 -13.77 -13.38
N ARG A 332 -17.46 -14.08 -14.35
CA ARG A 332 -17.52 -15.30 -15.15
C ARG A 332 -16.34 -16.18 -14.79
N GLY A 333 -16.58 -17.19 -13.99
CA GLY A 333 -15.58 -18.12 -13.48
C GLY A 333 -16.17 -18.99 -12.37
N ASP A 334 -15.32 -19.72 -11.66
CA ASP A 334 -15.76 -20.49 -10.49
C ASP A 334 -15.72 -19.59 -9.25
N LEU A 335 -16.89 -19.08 -8.86
CA LEU A 335 -17.03 -18.17 -7.72
C LEU A 335 -16.56 -18.79 -6.40
N ASN A 336 -16.76 -20.10 -6.21
CA ASN A 336 -16.32 -20.78 -4.99
C ASN A 336 -14.79 -20.79 -4.90
N SER A 337 -14.10 -20.97 -6.04
CA SER A 337 -12.64 -20.86 -6.08
C SER A 337 -12.14 -19.42 -5.96
N PHE A 338 -12.88 -18.46 -6.52
CA PHE A 338 -12.53 -17.04 -6.52
C PHE A 338 -12.67 -16.41 -5.13
N ALA A 339 -13.75 -16.72 -4.42
CA ALA A 339 -14.08 -16.17 -3.13
C ALA A 339 -13.22 -16.72 -1.97
N THR A 340 -12.19 -17.52 -2.28
CA THR A 340 -11.14 -17.88 -1.34
C THR A 340 -10.00 -16.86 -1.32
N SER A 341 -9.21 -16.80 -0.25
CA SER A 341 -8.02 -15.97 -0.12
C SER A 341 -7.01 -16.28 -1.21
N ALA A 342 -6.86 -17.56 -1.58
CA ALA A 342 -6.00 -17.98 -2.68
C ALA A 342 -6.49 -17.42 -4.03
N GLY A 343 -7.79 -17.54 -4.32
CA GLY A 343 -8.40 -17.00 -5.55
C GLY A 343 -8.28 -15.49 -5.66
N MET A 344 -8.62 -14.79 -4.58
CA MET A 344 -8.51 -13.33 -4.49
C MET A 344 -7.07 -12.82 -4.45
N ALA A 345 -6.14 -13.54 -3.83
CA ALA A 345 -4.71 -13.23 -3.92
C ALA A 345 -4.19 -13.42 -5.35
N ALA A 346 -4.62 -14.47 -6.05
CA ALA A 346 -4.28 -14.67 -7.46
C ALA A 346 -4.82 -13.53 -8.33
N PHE A 347 -6.06 -13.09 -8.10
CA PHE A 347 -6.64 -11.91 -8.76
C PHE A 347 -5.81 -10.63 -8.50
N ALA A 348 -5.47 -10.34 -7.24
CA ALA A 348 -4.61 -9.21 -6.88
C ALA A 348 -3.23 -9.29 -7.53
N SER A 349 -2.63 -10.49 -7.56
CA SER A 349 -1.30 -10.71 -8.13
C SER A 349 -1.25 -10.47 -9.65
N GLY A 350 -2.38 -10.64 -10.36
CA GLY A 350 -2.50 -10.29 -11.78
C GLY A 350 -2.23 -8.80 -12.06
N PHE A 351 -2.58 -7.93 -11.11
CA PHE A 351 -2.23 -6.50 -11.17
C PHE A 351 -0.76 -6.26 -10.76
N SER A 352 -0.26 -6.96 -9.75
CA SER A 352 1.15 -6.87 -9.33
C SER A 352 2.13 -7.23 -10.45
N GLY A 353 1.85 -8.30 -11.20
CA GLY A 353 2.65 -8.70 -12.36
C GLY A 353 2.57 -7.70 -13.52
N ALA A 354 1.48 -6.94 -13.63
CA ALA A 354 1.34 -5.87 -14.60
C ALA A 354 2.06 -4.58 -14.16
N VAL A 355 2.14 -4.31 -12.85
CA VAL A 355 2.75 -3.09 -12.27
C VAL A 355 4.26 -3.22 -12.04
N SER A 356 4.74 -4.38 -11.58
CA SER A 356 6.14 -4.58 -11.12
C SER A 356 7.17 -4.76 -12.23
N SER A 357 6.78 -5.12 -13.46
CA SER A 357 7.74 -5.36 -14.56
C SER A 357 8.12 -4.10 -15.37
N GLY A 358 7.63 -2.92 -14.99
CA GLY A 358 7.85 -1.65 -15.70
C GLY A 358 8.96 -0.74 -15.15
N THR A 359 9.52 -1.03 -13.97
CA THR A 359 10.51 -0.17 -13.30
C THR A 359 11.95 -0.34 -13.79
N ARG A 360 12.16 -0.73 -15.05
CA ARG A 360 13.48 -0.68 -15.69
C ARG A 360 13.54 0.44 -16.73
N SER A 361 13.58 1.69 -16.27
CA SER A 361 14.43 2.75 -16.85
C SER A 361 14.22 4.12 -16.18
N SER A 362 15.35 4.76 -15.85
CA SER A 362 15.58 6.13 -15.37
C SER A 362 15.35 6.43 -13.88
N GLY A 363 16.46 6.46 -13.11
CA GLY A 363 16.56 7.12 -11.81
C GLY A 363 17.08 6.22 -10.69
N SER A 364 18.38 6.33 -10.39
CA SER A 364 19.07 5.66 -9.29
C SER A 364 18.42 5.92 -7.91
N GLY A 365 18.22 4.86 -7.13
CA GLY A 365 17.82 4.95 -5.73
C GLY A 365 17.16 3.67 -5.22
N GLY A 366 17.97 2.73 -4.73
CA GLY A 366 17.49 1.44 -4.24
C GLY A 366 16.57 1.52 -3.03
N SER A 367 15.64 0.55 -2.95
CA SER A 367 15.23 -0.13 -1.72
C SER A 367 14.18 -1.18 -2.07
N GLY A 368 14.67 -2.38 -2.42
CA GLY A 368 13.88 -3.59 -2.25
C GLY A 368 14.04 -4.00 -0.79
N SER A 369 12.99 -3.87 0.01
CA SER A 369 12.91 -4.57 1.30
C SER A 369 11.77 -5.56 1.24
N SER A 370 12.16 -6.82 1.33
CA SER A 370 11.33 -7.94 1.74
C SER A 370 10.57 -7.56 3.00
N GLY A 371 9.24 -7.63 2.93
CA GLY A 371 8.37 -7.42 4.07
C GLY A 371 8.58 -8.52 5.10
N GLY A 372 9.35 -8.20 6.15
CA GLY A 372 9.32 -8.93 7.41
C GLY A 372 8.03 -8.59 8.15
N GLY A 373 7.21 -9.61 8.42
CA GLY A 373 6.02 -9.48 9.25
C GLY A 373 6.39 -9.06 10.66
N GLY A 374 5.90 -7.89 11.09
CA GLY A 374 5.93 -7.45 12.48
C GLY A 374 4.67 -7.88 13.20
N GLY A 375 4.80 -8.86 14.10
CA GLY A 375 3.74 -9.32 14.99
C GLY A 375 3.28 -8.22 15.94
N GLY A 376 1.96 -8.09 16.08
CA GLY A 376 1.32 -7.17 17.01
C GLY A 376 1.44 -7.69 18.44
N GLY A 377 2.32 -7.07 19.23
CA GLY A 377 2.31 -7.17 20.69
C GLY A 377 1.38 -6.12 21.27
N GLY A 378 0.17 -6.53 21.66
CA GLY A 378 -0.76 -5.71 22.42
C GLY A 378 -0.33 -5.60 23.87
N GLY A 379 0.35 -4.50 24.22
CA GLY A 379 0.55 -4.09 25.61
C GLY A 379 -0.70 -3.40 26.13
N ARG A 380 -1.56 -4.15 26.83
CA ARG A 380 -2.62 -3.59 27.69
C ARG A 380 -1.95 -3.07 28.95
N GLY A 381 -2.08 -1.76 29.20
CA GLY A 381 -1.69 -1.15 30.46
C GLY A 381 -2.51 -1.72 31.61
N TRP A 382 -1.82 -1.93 32.72
CA TRP A 382 -2.38 -1.93 34.07
C TRP A 382 -2.13 -0.55 34.66
#